data_AF-A0A6I9PSU9-F1
#
_entry.id   AF-A0A6I9PSU9-F1
#
_cell.length_a   1.000
_cell.length_b   1.000
_cell.length_c   1.000
_cell.angle_alpha   90.00
_cell.angle_beta   90.00
_cell.angle_gamma   90.00
#
_symmetry.space_group_name_H-M   'P 1'
#
loop_
_entity.id
_entity.type
_entity.pdbx_description
1 polymer ?
#
loop_
_entity_poly.entity_id
_entity_poly.type
_entity_poly.pdbx_seq_one_letter_code
_entity_poly.pdbx_strand_id
1 'polypeptide(L)'
;MVDNPVPNATCEKPAERMFGSPRLYVTTSSPRRAVSPLKSLVIKCCSYRQTHWWSHEINRLSDSSDFLKVQRFEGFAPPREDTLTKWFVNGSGFFSDLADALEQAKEEIFITDWWLSPEVFLKRPATDNFWRLDEILKRKAEQGVQVCVMLYKEVEMALGINSEHSKKTLMNMHPNIKVMRHYGPGSTQNLSSYLKITKT
;
A
#
# COMPACT_ATOMS: atom_id res chain seq x y z
N MET A 1 48.12 -37.09 -34.57
CA MET A 1 46.67 -36.84 -34.47
C MET A 1 46.29 -37.30 -33.09
N VAL A 2 46.41 -36.49 -32.03
CA VAL A 2 45.54 -35.36 -31.60
C VAL A 2 44.09 -35.81 -31.46
N ASP A 3 43.77 -36.33 -30.28
CA ASP A 3 42.40 -36.50 -29.78
C ASP A 3 42.22 -35.60 -28.56
N ASN A 4 41.36 -34.59 -28.68
CA ASN A 4 40.76 -33.87 -27.57
C ASN A 4 39.29 -33.62 -27.94
N PRO A 5 38.30 -34.14 -27.19
CA PRO A 5 36.90 -33.89 -27.47
C PRO A 5 36.48 -32.48 -27.03
N VAL A 6 35.76 -31.81 -27.92
CA VAL A 6 35.15 -30.48 -27.75
C VAL A 6 33.96 -30.57 -26.77
N PRO A 7 33.82 -29.68 -25.77
CA PRO A 7 32.60 -29.61 -24.98
C PRO A 7 31.47 -28.93 -25.76
N ASN A 8 30.33 -29.61 -25.87
CA ASN A 8 29.08 -29.10 -26.41
C ASN A 8 28.59 -27.86 -25.64
N ALA A 9 28.34 -26.77 -26.37
CA ALA A 9 27.61 -25.62 -25.86
C ALA A 9 26.10 -25.88 -25.93
N THR A 10 25.47 -26.21 -24.81
CA THR A 10 24.01 -26.12 -24.66
C THR A 10 23.65 -24.78 -24.06
N CYS A 11 23.01 -23.94 -24.89
CA CYS A 11 22.41 -22.67 -24.51
C CYS A 11 21.12 -22.94 -23.71
N GLU A 12 21.24 -23.04 -22.39
CA GLU A 12 20.08 -22.95 -21.51
C GLU A 12 19.64 -21.49 -21.42
N LYS A 13 18.43 -21.22 -21.92
CA LYS A 13 17.78 -19.91 -21.76
C LYS A 13 17.49 -19.70 -20.26
N PRO A 14 17.95 -18.61 -19.62
CA PRO A 14 17.45 -18.28 -18.29
C PRO A 14 16.02 -17.79 -18.44
N ALA A 15 15.09 -18.52 -17.82
CA ALA A 15 13.71 -18.10 -17.66
C ALA A 15 13.67 -16.70 -17.02
N GLU A 16 13.02 -15.75 -17.70
CA GLU A 16 12.75 -14.41 -17.16
C GLU A 16 11.90 -14.52 -15.89
N ARG A 17 12.54 -14.40 -14.72
CA ARG A 17 11.84 -14.18 -13.45
C ARG A 17 11.44 -12.71 -13.35
N MET A 18 10.16 -12.45 -13.59
CA MET A 18 9.53 -11.13 -13.73
C MET A 18 9.35 -10.35 -12.41
N PHE A 19 10.18 -10.57 -11.39
CA PHE A 19 10.14 -9.84 -10.13
C PHE A 19 11.57 -9.50 -9.67
N GLY A 20 12.19 -8.58 -10.39
CA GLY A 20 13.50 -8.02 -10.01
C GLY A 20 13.38 -7.04 -8.83
N SER A 21 14.36 -7.08 -7.93
CA SER A 21 14.57 -6.06 -6.89
C SER A 21 14.58 -4.65 -7.49
N PRO A 22 14.17 -3.61 -6.73
CA PRO A 22 14.26 -2.22 -7.19
C PRO A 22 15.69 -1.93 -7.67
N ARG A 23 15.84 -1.45 -8.91
CA ARG A 23 17.16 -1.16 -9.49
C ARG A 23 17.40 0.34 -9.47
N LEU A 24 18.33 0.78 -8.61
CA LEU A 24 18.84 2.14 -8.59
C LEU A 24 20.01 2.28 -9.55
N TYR A 25 19.98 3.31 -10.39
CA TYR A 25 21.07 3.63 -11.31
C TYR A 25 21.55 5.07 -11.07
N VAL A 26 22.79 5.23 -10.61
CA VAL A 26 23.44 6.54 -10.50
C VAL A 26 24.44 6.67 -11.65
N THR A 27 24.26 7.66 -12.53
CA THR A 27 25.07 7.78 -13.76
C THR A 27 25.42 9.23 -14.07
N THR A 28 26.59 9.43 -14.68
CA THR A 28 27.02 10.71 -15.28
C THR A 28 26.59 10.85 -16.74
N SER A 29 26.09 9.78 -17.37
CA SER A 29 25.72 9.74 -18.79
C SER A 29 24.22 9.56 -19.00
N SER A 30 23.67 10.16 -20.05
CA SER A 30 22.27 9.97 -20.44
C SER A 30 22.00 8.49 -20.76
N PRO A 31 21.00 7.84 -20.14
CA PRO A 31 20.71 6.44 -20.41
C PRO A 31 20.24 6.31 -21.87
N ARG A 32 20.98 5.56 -22.70
CA ARG A 32 20.52 5.17 -24.04
C ARG A 32 19.45 4.09 -23.85
N ARG A 33 18.18 4.50 -23.80
CA ARG A 33 16.97 3.69 -23.55
C ARG A 33 16.97 2.94 -22.22
N ALA A 34 16.34 3.55 -21.22
CA ALA A 34 15.70 2.81 -20.14
C ALA A 34 14.19 2.81 -20.43
N VAL A 35 13.66 1.70 -20.94
CA VAL A 35 12.23 1.39 -20.90
C VAL A 35 12.08 0.33 -19.82
N SER A 36 11.43 0.66 -18.69
CA SER A 36 11.01 -0.32 -17.70
C SER A 36 9.88 0.25 -16.83
N PRO A 37 8.86 -0.54 -16.46
CA PRO A 37 7.70 -0.06 -15.72
C PRO A 37 8.04 0.12 -14.23
N LEU A 38 7.82 1.34 -13.72
CA LEU A 38 7.49 1.69 -12.32
C LEU A 38 8.46 1.34 -11.15
N LYS A 39 9.64 0.73 -11.35
CA LYS A 39 10.54 0.33 -10.21
C LYS A 39 12.02 0.69 -10.33
N SER A 40 12.38 1.69 -11.13
CA SER A 40 13.77 2.15 -11.25
C SER A 40 13.89 3.65 -11.02
N LEU A 41 14.73 4.05 -10.06
CA LEU A 41 15.12 5.44 -9.84
C LEU A 41 16.47 5.68 -10.54
N VAL A 42 16.52 6.69 -11.41
CA VAL A 42 17.76 7.10 -12.10
C VAL A 42 18.18 8.46 -11.57
N ILE A 43 19.37 8.52 -10.97
CA ILE A 43 19.96 9.76 -10.47
C ILE A 43 21.07 10.19 -11.42
N LYS A 44 20.93 11.39 -11.98
CA LYS A 44 21.95 12.01 -12.83
C LYS A 44 22.84 12.90 -11.97
N CYS A 45 24.16 12.76 -12.10
CA CYS A 45 25.12 13.62 -11.40
C CYS A 45 26.03 14.36 -12.37
N CYS A 46 26.48 15.56 -11.98
CA CYS A 46 27.29 16.44 -12.82
C CYS A 46 28.77 16.03 -12.90
N SER A 47 29.23 15.11 -12.04
CA SER A 47 30.60 14.61 -12.05
C SER A 47 30.68 13.17 -11.56
N TYR A 48 31.75 12.47 -11.96
CA TYR A 48 32.04 11.11 -11.50
C TYR A 48 32.18 11.04 -9.98
N ARG A 49 32.81 12.04 -9.37
CA ARG A 49 32.95 12.14 -7.91
C ARG A 49 31.58 12.22 -7.21
N GLN A 50 30.64 12.99 -7.76
CA GLN A 50 29.28 13.04 -7.22
C GLN A 50 28.53 11.73 -7.42
N THR A 51 28.66 11.07 -8.58
CA THR A 51 28.06 9.75 -8.80
C THR A 51 28.57 8.74 -7.77
N HIS A 52 29.89 8.68 -7.56
CA HIS A 52 30.48 7.75 -6.61
C HIS A 52 30.04 8.07 -5.17
N TRP A 53 30.00 9.35 -4.80
CA TRP A 53 29.55 9.78 -3.48
C TRP A 53 28.08 9.41 -3.23
N TRP A 54 27.18 9.72 -4.18
CA TRP A 54 25.75 9.38 -4.06
C TRP A 54 25.52 7.86 -4.05
N SER A 55 26.22 7.10 -4.89
CA SER A 55 26.13 5.64 -4.87
C SER A 55 26.55 5.07 -3.52
N HIS A 56 27.65 5.56 -2.95
CA HIS A 56 28.11 5.15 -1.63
C HIS A 56 27.09 5.46 -0.55
N GLU A 57 26.56 6.69 -0.54
CA GLU A 57 25.62 7.12 0.51
C GLU A 57 24.27 6.38 0.43
N ILE A 58 23.76 6.14 -0.77
CA ILE A 58 22.49 5.42 -0.92
C ILE A 58 22.65 3.95 -0.55
N ASN A 59 23.75 3.30 -0.92
CA ASN A 59 24.03 1.93 -0.47
C ASN A 59 24.14 1.86 1.06
N ARG A 60 24.86 2.82 1.67
CA ARG A 60 24.97 2.93 3.13
C ARG A 60 23.62 3.06 3.83
N LEU A 61 22.69 3.86 3.28
CA LEU A 61 21.33 4.03 3.80
C LEU A 61 20.43 2.81 3.50
N SER A 62 20.73 2.06 2.45
CA SER A 62 20.01 0.83 2.12
C SER A 62 20.25 -0.25 3.16
N ASP A 63 21.46 -0.32 3.71
CA ASP A 63 21.82 -1.35 4.69
C ASP A 63 21.10 -1.17 6.04
N SER A 64 20.71 0.06 6.39
CA SER A 64 19.99 0.35 7.63
C SER A 64 18.47 0.25 7.51
N SER A 65 17.92 0.14 6.30
CA SER A 65 16.47 0.15 6.07
C SER A 65 15.93 -1.26 5.81
N ASP A 66 14.99 -1.70 6.65
CA ASP A 66 14.32 -2.98 6.46
C ASP A 66 13.49 -3.02 5.17
N PHE A 67 12.93 -1.89 4.73
CA PHE A 67 12.07 -1.82 3.54
C PHE A 67 12.85 -1.89 2.22
N LEU A 68 14.18 -1.82 2.28
CA LEU A 68 15.06 -1.93 1.10
C LEU A 68 15.65 -3.33 0.94
N LYS A 69 15.35 -4.23 1.87
CA LYS A 69 15.78 -5.64 1.85
C LYS A 69 14.61 -6.54 1.49
N VAL A 70 14.91 -7.66 0.82
CA VAL A 70 13.92 -8.72 0.61
C VAL A 70 13.70 -9.44 1.94
N GLN A 71 12.45 -9.47 2.40
CA GLN A 71 12.10 -10.06 3.69
C GLN A 71 11.66 -11.52 3.54
N ARG A 72 11.36 -12.18 4.67
CA ARG A 72 10.83 -13.55 4.69
C ARG A 72 9.65 -13.67 3.73
N PHE A 73 9.61 -14.75 2.95
CA PHE A 73 8.59 -15.02 1.92
C PHE A 73 8.52 -13.95 0.80
N GLU A 74 9.61 -13.25 0.53
CA GLU A 74 9.67 -12.15 -0.45
C GLU A 74 8.70 -11.00 -0.13
N GLY A 75 8.32 -10.87 1.15
CA GLY A 75 7.50 -9.77 1.64
C GLY A 75 8.25 -8.43 1.63
N PHE A 76 7.49 -7.34 1.70
CA PHE A 76 8.05 -5.98 1.80
C PHE A 76 8.39 -5.57 3.24
N ALA A 77 7.83 -6.26 4.25
CA ALA A 77 7.94 -5.91 5.67
C ALA A 77 8.64 -7.03 6.45
N PRO A 78 9.55 -6.69 7.39
CA PRO A 78 10.23 -7.68 8.21
C PRO A 78 9.27 -8.30 9.26
N PRO A 79 9.56 -9.50 9.77
CA PRO A 79 8.91 -10.02 10.96
C PRO A 79 9.09 -9.07 12.15
N ARG A 80 8.02 -8.84 12.92
CA ARG A 80 8.04 -8.05 14.16
C ARG A 80 7.77 -8.96 15.34
N GLU A 81 8.80 -9.23 16.13
CA GLU A 81 8.68 -10.01 17.35
C GLU A 81 7.89 -9.24 18.41
N ASP A 82 7.31 -9.95 19.38
CA ASP A 82 6.55 -9.38 20.51
C ASP A 82 5.40 -8.43 20.13
N THR A 83 4.83 -8.59 18.93
CA THR A 83 3.68 -7.80 18.50
C THR A 83 2.40 -8.31 19.17
N LEU A 84 1.73 -7.43 19.92
CA LEU A 84 0.40 -7.71 20.46
C LEU A 84 -0.60 -7.94 19.33
N THR A 85 -1.25 -9.10 19.36
CA THR A 85 -2.24 -9.49 18.34
C THR A 85 -3.53 -9.94 18.99
N LYS A 86 -4.65 -9.61 18.35
CA LYS A 86 -5.99 -10.06 18.71
C LYS A 86 -6.65 -10.60 17.44
N TRP A 87 -7.24 -11.78 17.54
CA TRP A 87 -8.00 -12.39 16.45
C TRP A 87 -9.49 -12.25 16.72
N PHE A 88 -10.27 -12.23 15.65
CA PHE A 88 -11.72 -12.10 15.72
C PHE A 88 -12.37 -13.22 14.93
N VAL A 89 -13.47 -13.74 15.47
CA VAL A 89 -14.40 -14.59 14.74
C VAL A 89 -15.67 -13.78 14.57
N ASN A 90 -16.14 -13.67 13.32
CA ASN A 90 -17.25 -12.81 12.91
C ASN A 90 -16.97 -11.29 13.04
N GLY A 91 -17.95 -10.48 12.63
CA GLY A 91 -17.83 -9.02 12.61
C GLY A 91 -18.15 -8.30 13.93
N SER A 92 -18.86 -8.93 14.88
CA SER A 92 -19.34 -8.21 16.08
C SER A 92 -18.20 -7.72 16.97
N GLY A 93 -17.24 -8.59 17.31
CA GLY A 93 -16.08 -8.19 18.11
C GLY A 93 -15.15 -7.25 17.36
N PHE A 94 -14.92 -7.53 16.07
CA PHE A 94 -14.09 -6.69 15.21
C PHE A 94 -14.62 -5.27 15.08
N PHE A 95 -15.91 -5.09 14.77
CA PHE A 95 -16.50 -3.76 14.60
C PHE A 95 -16.59 -2.98 15.92
N SER A 96 -16.80 -3.65 17.05
CA SER A 96 -16.77 -2.98 18.35
C SER A 96 -15.39 -2.41 18.66
N ASP A 97 -14.33 -3.22 18.53
CA ASP A 97 -12.96 -2.78 18.77
C ASP A 97 -12.52 -1.73 17.74
N LEU A 98 -12.97 -1.85 16.49
CA LEU A 98 -12.75 -0.87 15.44
C LEU A 98 -13.33 0.50 15.81
N ALA A 99 -14.57 0.53 16.31
CA ALA A 99 -15.21 1.77 16.74
C ALA A 99 -14.41 2.47 17.84
N ASP A 100 -13.92 1.69 18.82
CA ASP A 100 -13.10 2.22 19.90
C ASP A 100 -11.75 2.74 19.41
N ALA A 101 -11.13 2.05 18.45
CA ALA A 101 -9.88 2.49 17.83
C ALA A 101 -10.04 3.79 17.02
N LEU A 102 -11.14 3.93 16.27
CA LEU A 102 -11.46 5.15 15.53
C LEU A 102 -11.70 6.33 16.46
N GLU A 103 -12.46 6.13 17.54
CA GLU A 103 -12.74 7.20 18.52
C GLU A 103 -11.46 7.69 19.22
N GLN A 104 -10.49 6.79 19.45
CA GLN A 104 -9.20 7.10 20.08
C GLN A 104 -8.15 7.74 19.14
N ALA A 105 -8.40 7.80 17.82
CA ALA A 105 -7.43 8.34 16.86
C ALA A 105 -7.11 9.82 17.14
N LYS A 106 -5.86 10.22 16.96
CA LYS A 106 -5.41 11.60 17.27
C LYS A 106 -4.90 12.38 16.05
N GLU A 107 -4.31 11.69 15.08
CA GLU A 107 -3.65 12.33 13.95
C GLU A 107 -4.27 11.90 12.62
N GLU A 108 -4.29 10.59 12.35
CA GLU A 108 -4.66 10.07 11.04
C GLU A 108 -5.53 8.82 11.15
N ILE A 109 -6.46 8.66 10.20
CA ILE A 109 -7.24 7.43 9.99
C ILE A 109 -7.11 7.06 8.52
N PHE A 110 -6.54 5.88 8.24
CA PHE A 110 -6.49 5.32 6.89
C PHE A 110 -7.51 4.20 6.74
N ILE A 111 -8.30 4.26 5.67
CA ILE A 111 -9.33 3.26 5.35
C ILE A 111 -9.10 2.79 3.93
N THR A 112 -9.03 1.48 3.70
CA THR A 112 -9.13 0.95 2.35
C THR A 112 -10.19 -0.14 2.31
N ASP A 113 -11.08 -0.07 1.34
CA ASP A 113 -12.21 -0.97 1.26
C ASP A 113 -12.59 -1.27 -0.19
N TRP A 114 -13.06 -2.48 -0.41
CA TRP A 114 -13.71 -2.86 -1.66
C TRP A 114 -15.13 -2.29 -1.73
N TRP A 115 -15.86 -2.36 -0.62
CA TRP A 115 -17.22 -1.81 -0.51
C TRP A 115 -17.44 -1.24 0.88
N LEU A 116 -17.47 0.09 0.96
CA LEU A 116 -17.71 0.82 2.20
C LEU A 116 -19.11 1.42 2.19
N SER A 117 -19.90 1.12 3.23
CA SER A 117 -21.16 1.81 3.51
C SER A 117 -20.92 2.82 4.64
N PRO A 118 -20.93 4.15 4.38
CA PRO A 118 -20.71 5.16 5.42
C PRO A 118 -21.69 5.06 6.60
N GLU A 119 -22.91 4.61 6.35
CA GLU A 119 -24.00 4.56 7.32
C GLU A 119 -24.01 3.27 8.17
N VAL A 120 -22.96 2.45 8.08
CA VAL A 120 -22.87 1.20 8.86
C VAL A 120 -22.67 1.48 10.35
N PHE A 121 -23.42 0.76 11.19
CA PHE A 121 -23.25 0.79 12.65
C PHE A 121 -22.19 -0.21 13.09
N LEU A 122 -21.18 0.29 13.79
CA LEU A 122 -20.06 -0.51 14.29
C LEU A 122 -20.37 -1.20 15.64
N LYS A 123 -21.28 -0.63 16.45
CA LYS A 123 -21.81 -1.27 17.67
C LYS A 123 -23.32 -1.45 17.56
N ARG A 124 -23.83 -2.56 18.12
CA ARG A 124 -25.24 -2.95 18.06
C ARG A 124 -25.72 -3.42 19.44
N PRO A 125 -26.99 -3.20 19.83
CA PRO A 125 -28.05 -2.54 19.05
C PRO A 125 -27.77 -1.05 18.84
N ALA A 126 -28.22 -0.51 17.70
CA ALA A 126 -28.09 0.91 17.39
C ALA A 126 -29.17 1.68 18.13
N THR A 127 -28.84 2.23 19.31
CA THR A 127 -29.74 3.08 20.10
C THR A 127 -29.74 4.52 19.62
N ASP A 128 -28.61 4.98 19.07
CA ASP A 128 -28.39 6.30 18.50
C ASP A 128 -27.42 6.21 17.31
N ASN A 129 -27.07 7.35 16.72
CA ASN A 129 -26.11 7.43 15.61
C ASN A 129 -24.64 7.54 16.07
N PHE A 130 -24.35 7.45 17.37
CA PHE A 130 -23.01 7.73 17.89
C PHE A 130 -21.96 6.76 17.32
N TRP A 131 -22.34 5.49 17.16
CA TRP A 131 -21.48 4.41 16.65
C TRP A 131 -21.62 4.15 15.15
N ARG A 132 -22.24 5.07 14.39
CA ARG A 132 -22.28 5.02 12.93
C ARG A 132 -20.94 5.50 12.37
N LEU A 133 -20.41 4.80 11.37
CA LEU A 133 -19.06 5.04 10.86
C LEU A 133 -18.85 6.49 10.40
N ASP A 134 -19.76 7.00 9.57
CA ASP A 134 -19.75 8.38 9.09
C ASP A 134 -19.71 9.42 10.22
N GLU A 135 -20.53 9.25 11.27
CA GLU A 135 -20.57 10.15 12.43
C GLU A 135 -19.27 10.11 13.23
N ILE A 136 -18.67 8.93 13.43
CA ILE A 136 -17.35 8.82 14.08
C ILE A 136 -16.32 9.59 13.26
N LEU A 137 -16.23 9.32 11.95
CA LEU A 137 -15.25 9.98 11.08
C LEU A 137 -15.42 11.49 11.04
N LYS A 138 -16.67 11.98 11.02
CA LYS A 138 -16.99 13.40 11.10
C LYS A 138 -16.47 14.01 12.41
N ARG A 139 -16.79 13.42 13.57
CA ARG A 139 -16.31 13.91 14.88
C ARG A 139 -14.79 13.94 14.95
N LYS A 140 -14.11 12.91 14.45
CA LYS A 140 -12.65 12.87 14.42
C LYS A 140 -12.07 13.93 13.48
N ALA A 141 -12.68 14.13 12.32
CA ALA A 141 -12.27 15.15 11.37
C ALA A 141 -12.42 16.57 11.94
N GLU A 142 -13.50 16.84 12.69
CA GLU A 142 -13.74 18.10 13.43
C GLU A 142 -12.70 18.33 14.53
N GLN A 143 -12.18 17.25 15.15
CA GLN A 143 -11.08 17.30 16.12
C GLN A 143 -9.69 17.48 15.46
N GLY A 144 -9.61 17.62 14.14
CA GLY A 144 -8.37 17.84 13.40
C GLY A 144 -7.73 16.58 12.82
N VAL A 145 -8.30 15.39 13.06
CA VAL A 145 -7.79 14.13 12.51
C VAL A 145 -7.95 14.11 10.99
N GLN A 146 -6.89 13.72 10.28
CA GLN A 146 -6.91 13.54 8.83
C GLN A 146 -7.47 12.15 8.49
N VAL A 147 -8.54 12.10 7.72
CA VAL A 147 -9.17 10.83 7.32
C VAL A 147 -8.92 10.61 5.83
N CYS A 148 -8.16 9.56 5.51
CA CYS A 148 -7.75 9.21 4.16
C CYS A 148 -8.36 7.86 3.76
N VAL A 149 -9.30 7.88 2.81
CA VAL A 149 -10.03 6.69 2.35
C VAL A 149 -9.67 6.35 0.91
N MET A 150 -9.34 5.08 0.65
CA MET A 150 -9.13 4.54 -0.69
C MET A 150 -10.16 3.46 -0.99
N LEU A 151 -11.05 3.74 -1.95
CA LEU A 151 -12.11 2.82 -2.37
C LEU A 151 -11.79 2.19 -3.72
N TYR A 152 -12.22 0.93 -3.90
CA TYR A 152 -12.27 0.33 -5.22
C TYR A 152 -13.21 1.11 -6.13
N LYS A 153 -12.74 1.41 -7.36
CA LYS A 153 -13.59 1.94 -8.42
C LYS A 153 -14.15 0.79 -9.25
N GLU A 154 -15.43 0.54 -9.08
CA GLU A 154 -16.22 -0.44 -9.79
C GLU A 154 -16.50 -0.07 -11.26
N VAL A 155 -16.90 -1.09 -12.02
CA VAL A 155 -17.63 -0.93 -13.27
C VAL A 155 -19.12 -0.83 -12.91
N GLU A 156 -19.68 0.37 -13.00
CA GLU A 156 -21.02 0.71 -12.48
C GLU A 156 -22.13 -0.20 -13.01
N MET A 157 -22.03 -0.68 -14.25
CA MET A 157 -23.02 -1.60 -14.84
C MET A 157 -22.93 -3.04 -14.33
N ALA A 158 -21.81 -3.42 -13.72
CA ALA A 158 -21.54 -4.80 -13.30
C ALA A 158 -21.66 -5.00 -11.78
N LEU A 159 -21.47 -3.96 -10.97
CA LEU A 159 -21.43 -4.05 -9.51
C LEU A 159 -22.19 -2.88 -8.86
N GLY A 160 -23.08 -3.20 -7.93
CA GLY A 160 -23.92 -2.23 -7.20
C GLY A 160 -23.29 -1.65 -5.93
N ILE A 161 -21.96 -1.68 -5.79
CA ILE A 161 -21.28 -1.21 -4.57
C ILE A 161 -21.38 0.31 -4.36
N ASN A 162 -21.59 1.06 -5.45
CA ASN A 162 -21.80 2.51 -5.47
C ASN A 162 -20.73 3.30 -4.69
N SER A 163 -19.45 3.07 -5.03
CA SER A 163 -18.34 3.75 -4.34
C SER A 163 -18.32 5.26 -4.57
N GLU A 164 -19.01 5.75 -5.62
CA GLU A 164 -19.24 7.19 -5.83
C GLU A 164 -20.14 7.80 -4.76
N HIS A 165 -21.18 7.08 -4.32
CA HIS A 165 -22.02 7.53 -3.22
C HIS A 165 -21.18 7.66 -1.94
N SER A 166 -20.45 6.61 -1.57
CA SER A 166 -19.61 6.61 -0.37
C SER A 166 -18.57 7.74 -0.41
N LYS A 167 -17.94 7.98 -1.57
CA LYS A 167 -17.03 9.12 -1.78
C LYS A 167 -17.73 10.45 -1.51
N LYS A 168 -18.88 10.69 -2.14
CA LYS A 168 -19.63 11.96 -2.00
C LYS A 168 -20.09 12.17 -0.56
N THR A 169 -20.70 11.15 0.05
CA THR A 169 -21.16 11.21 1.44
C THR A 169 -20.03 11.60 2.37
N LEU A 170 -18.90 10.90 2.32
CA LEU A 170 -17.78 11.14 3.23
C LEU A 170 -17.08 12.49 2.99
N MET A 171 -16.83 12.86 1.73
CA MET A 171 -16.15 14.13 1.41
C MET A 171 -17.00 15.36 1.72
N ASN A 172 -18.33 15.23 1.72
CA ASN A 172 -19.24 16.31 2.07
C ASN A 172 -19.33 16.57 3.58
N MET A 173 -18.84 15.66 4.43
CA MET A 173 -18.94 15.82 5.88
C MET A 173 -17.94 16.83 6.45
N HIS A 174 -16.67 16.79 6.00
CA HIS A 174 -15.62 17.66 6.54
C HIS A 174 -14.40 17.75 5.59
N PRO A 175 -13.72 18.91 5.47
CA PRO A 175 -12.55 19.08 4.59
C PRO A 175 -11.35 18.18 4.91
N ASN A 176 -11.21 17.73 6.17
CA ASN A 176 -10.16 16.77 6.59
C ASN A 176 -10.44 15.31 6.13
N ILE A 177 -11.58 15.05 5.48
CA ILE A 177 -11.91 13.73 4.94
C ILE A 177 -11.62 13.74 3.43
N LYS A 178 -10.64 12.94 3.02
CA LYS A 178 -10.24 12.77 1.61
C LYS A 178 -10.51 11.35 1.17
N VAL A 179 -11.22 11.22 0.03
CA VAL A 179 -11.56 9.91 -0.54
C VAL A 179 -11.05 9.82 -1.98
N MET A 180 -10.24 8.81 -2.25
CA MET A 180 -9.78 8.45 -3.59
C MET A 180 -10.44 7.15 -4.05
N ARG A 181 -10.82 7.10 -5.33
CA ARG A 181 -11.35 5.90 -5.98
C ARG A 181 -10.31 5.43 -7.00
N HIS A 182 -9.93 4.16 -6.96
CA HIS A 182 -8.91 3.61 -7.86
C HIS A 182 -9.33 2.26 -8.45
N TYR A 183 -9.01 2.04 -9.72
CA TYR A 183 -9.20 0.74 -10.37
C TYR A 183 -8.09 -0.21 -9.93
N GLY A 184 -8.43 -1.44 -9.52
CA GLY A 184 -7.39 -2.46 -9.29
C GLY A 184 -6.53 -2.70 -10.55
N PRO A 185 -5.25 -3.09 -10.42
CA PRO A 185 -4.44 -3.45 -11.56
C PRO A 185 -4.98 -4.74 -12.19
N GLY A 186 -5.67 -4.62 -13.32
CA GLY A 186 -6.10 -5.76 -14.14
C GLY A 186 -7.36 -6.48 -13.63
N SER A 187 -8.11 -7.04 -14.57
CA SER A 187 -9.52 -7.45 -14.50
C SER A 187 -9.92 -8.57 -13.52
N THR A 188 -9.09 -9.01 -12.56
CA THR A 188 -9.43 -10.19 -11.73
C THR A 188 -8.82 -10.23 -10.31
N GLN A 189 -8.36 -9.11 -9.75
CA GLN A 189 -7.99 -9.09 -8.33
C GLN A 189 -9.07 -8.38 -7.50
N ASN A 190 -9.81 -9.16 -6.71
CA ASN A 190 -10.60 -8.64 -5.61
C ASN A 190 -9.64 -7.86 -4.72
N LEU A 191 -9.81 -6.53 -4.62
CA LEU A 191 -9.23 -5.82 -3.49
C LEU A 191 -9.89 -6.44 -2.25
N SER A 192 -9.13 -7.18 -1.45
CA SER A 192 -9.58 -7.47 -0.10
C SER A 192 -9.69 -6.13 0.62
N SER A 193 -10.76 -5.92 1.38
CA SER A 193 -10.88 -4.75 2.26
C SER A 193 -9.68 -4.76 3.23
N TYR A 194 -8.77 -3.79 3.10
CA TYR A 194 -7.63 -3.61 3.98
C TYR A 194 -7.85 -2.35 4.82
N LEU A 195 -8.57 -2.49 5.93
CA LEU A 195 -8.68 -1.40 6.89
C LEU A 195 -7.41 -1.33 7.74
N LYS A 196 -6.54 -0.36 7.47
CA LYS A 196 -5.33 -0.12 8.27
C LYS A 196 -5.49 1.17 9.06
N ILE A 197 -5.82 1.07 10.34
CA ILE A 197 -5.81 2.24 11.22
C ILE A 197 -4.39 2.41 11.74
N THR A 198 -3.74 3.51 11.36
CA THR A 198 -2.44 3.89 11.92
C THR A 198 -2.70 4.73 13.16
N LYS A 199 -2.31 4.21 14.33
CA LYS A 199 -2.20 5.00 15.55
C LYS A 199 -0.80 5.61 15.57
N THR A 200 -0.70 6.92 15.42
CA THR A 200 0.39 7.70 16.01
C THR A 200 -0.08 8.33 17.32
#